data_AF-A0A3S2AWU5-F1
#
_entry.id   AF-A0A3S2AWU5-F1
#
_cell.length_a   1.000
_cell.length_b   1.000
_cell.length_c   1.000
_cell.angle_alpha   90.00
_cell.angle_beta   90.00
_cell.angle_gamma   90.00
#
_symmetry.space_group_name_H-M   'P 1'
#
loop_
_entity.id
_entity.type
_entity.pdbx_description
1 polymer ?
#
loop_
_entity_poly.entity_id
_entity_poly.type
_entity_poly.pdbx_seq_one_letter_code
_entity_poly.pdbx_strand_id
1 'polypeptide(L)'
;MPISEAANGGDTFRGPVSAVRWLLQETLPFPGAFLSDTHVAARLGVSVASLDRLVYHPAEQWSQELRRCVYEGPAAALFERRWWTAGIGDASLGIRLAVRAGETAQSAIKRLSGVDNVAMLAEKDPVAVVDRDLLDAGIAGAASCVQLRPRGWPPQSEEPWMRIADAASAPWFRHMVDPSDQTLLDAPIR
;
A
#
# COMPACT_ATOMS: atom_id res chain seq x y z
N MET A 1 -25.74 12.85 -10.18
CA MET A 1 -25.72 14.32 -10.12
C MET A 1 -24.43 14.78 -10.75
N PRO A 2 -24.45 15.58 -11.83
CA PRO A 2 -23.23 16.21 -12.33
C PRO A 2 -22.89 17.37 -11.40
N ILE A 3 -21.65 17.42 -10.91
CA ILE A 3 -21.12 18.60 -10.22
C ILE A 3 -20.92 19.66 -11.29
N SER A 4 -21.90 20.55 -11.43
CA SER A 4 -21.77 21.77 -12.20
C SER A 4 -21.30 22.86 -11.24
N GLU A 5 -19.98 23.08 -11.21
CA GLU A 5 -19.40 24.34 -10.72
C GLU A 5 -18.37 24.78 -11.76
N ALA A 6 -18.85 25.46 -12.79
CA ALA A 6 -18.01 26.29 -13.63
C ALA A 6 -18.29 27.75 -13.29
N ALA A 7 -17.19 28.47 -13.09
CA ALA A 7 -17.02 29.91 -13.20
C ALA A 7 -17.62 30.79 -12.09
N ASN A 8 -16.75 31.18 -11.15
CA ASN A 8 -16.42 32.60 -10.99
C ASN A 8 -14.97 32.78 -10.55
N GLY A 9 -14.25 33.60 -11.32
CA GLY A 9 -12.83 33.85 -11.19
C GLY A 9 -12.49 34.66 -9.94
N GLY A 10 -11.50 34.15 -9.23
CA GLY A 10 -10.92 34.71 -8.02
C GLY A 10 -10.22 33.54 -7.35
N ASP A 11 -8.90 33.62 -7.19
CA ASP A 11 -8.10 32.62 -6.46
C ASP A 11 -8.59 32.55 -5.00
N THR A 12 -9.74 31.92 -4.77
CA THR A 12 -10.12 31.45 -3.44
C THR A 12 -9.19 30.29 -3.17
N PHE A 13 -8.04 30.64 -2.59
CA PHE A 13 -7.22 29.72 -1.82
C PHE A 13 -8.17 28.91 -0.95
N ARG A 14 -8.44 27.67 -1.35
CA ARG A 14 -9.28 26.75 -0.60
C ARG A 14 -8.60 26.65 0.76
N GLY A 15 -9.18 27.29 1.78
CA GLY A 15 -8.53 27.46 3.08
C GLY A 15 -8.06 26.13 3.66
N PRO A 16 -7.21 26.15 4.69
CA PRO A 16 -6.61 24.93 5.28
C PRO A 16 -7.65 23.85 5.63
N VAL A 17 -8.90 24.23 5.92
CA VAL A 17 -10.03 23.32 6.16
C VAL A 17 -10.32 22.39 4.97
N SER A 18 -10.28 22.88 3.74
CA SER A 18 -10.55 22.06 2.55
C SER A 18 -9.42 21.07 2.28
N ALA A 19 -8.17 21.49 2.51
CA ALA A 19 -7.00 20.61 2.41
C ALA A 19 -7.04 19.51 3.48
N VAL A 20 -7.38 19.86 4.72
CA VAL A 20 -7.55 18.90 5.82
C VAL A 20 -8.71 17.94 5.55
N ARG A 21 -9.85 18.42 5.05
CA ARG A 21 -10.99 17.54 4.70
C ARG A 21 -10.60 16.53 3.63
N TRP A 22 -9.98 16.98 2.54
CA TRP A 22 -9.49 16.08 1.48
C TRP A 22 -8.49 15.06 2.03
N LEU A 23 -7.54 15.50 2.86
CA LEU A 23 -6.55 14.63 3.46
C LEU A 23 -7.21 13.53 4.32
N LEU A 24 -8.15 13.89 5.18
CA LEU A 24 -8.81 12.98 6.12
C LEU A 24 -9.83 12.03 5.47
N GLN A 25 -10.55 12.50 4.44
CA GLN A 25 -11.66 11.74 3.84
C GLN A 25 -11.25 10.94 2.61
N GLU A 26 -10.30 11.44 1.82
CA GLU A 26 -9.99 10.88 0.49
C GLU A 26 -8.60 10.26 0.39
N THR A 27 -7.66 10.68 1.25
CA THR A 27 -6.23 10.40 1.00
C THR A 27 -5.60 9.49 2.04
N LEU A 28 -5.83 9.74 3.33
CA LEU A 28 -5.29 8.92 4.42
C LEU A 28 -5.96 7.55 4.60
N PRO A 29 -7.28 7.37 4.33
CA PRO A 29 -7.92 6.06 4.46
C PRO A 29 -7.54 5.05 3.38
N PHE A 30 -7.13 5.52 2.20
CA PHE A 30 -6.93 4.68 1.01
C PHE A 30 -5.46 4.60 0.59
N PRO A 31 -5.00 3.45 0.07
CA PRO A 31 -3.65 3.30 -0.46
C PRO A 31 -3.50 4.04 -1.79
N GLY A 32 -3.31 5.35 -1.73
CA GLY A 32 -3.14 6.23 -2.90
C GLY A 32 -1.85 7.03 -2.78
N ALA A 33 -1.94 8.25 -2.21
CA ALA A 33 -0.76 9.04 -1.90
C ALA A 33 -0.01 8.54 -0.64
N PHE A 34 -0.72 7.81 0.23
CA PHE A 34 -0.20 7.23 1.46
C PHE A 34 -0.35 5.72 1.49
N LEU A 35 0.60 5.03 2.11
CA LEU A 35 0.60 3.58 2.32
C LEU A 35 0.59 3.26 3.82
N SER A 36 -0.03 2.14 4.21
CA SER A 36 0.17 1.54 5.53
C SER A 36 1.51 0.78 5.59
N ASP A 37 1.93 0.42 6.80
CA ASP A 37 3.10 -0.45 7.01
C ASP A 37 2.96 -1.78 6.24
N THR A 38 1.77 -2.38 6.20
CA THR A 38 1.51 -3.61 5.42
C THR A 38 1.80 -3.42 3.93
N HIS A 39 1.35 -2.31 3.34
CA HIS A 39 1.60 -2.00 1.93
C HIS A 39 3.08 -1.77 1.67
N VAL A 40 3.79 -1.08 2.57
CA VAL A 40 5.24 -0.87 2.44
C VAL A 40 6.01 -2.19 2.57
N ALA A 41 5.65 -3.03 3.54
CA ALA A 41 6.22 -4.35 3.75
C ALA A 41 6.07 -5.23 2.49
N ALA A 42 4.86 -5.29 1.92
CA ALA A 42 4.58 -6.01 0.69
C ALA A 42 5.46 -5.51 -0.47
N ARG A 43 5.54 -4.18 -0.68
CA ARG A 43 6.35 -3.59 -1.76
C ARG A 43 7.85 -3.80 -1.61
N LEU A 44 8.35 -3.81 -0.39
CA LEU A 44 9.78 -4.06 -0.11
C LEU A 44 10.11 -5.56 -0.03
N GLY A 45 9.09 -6.44 0.03
CA GLY A 45 9.28 -7.88 0.15
C GLY A 45 9.73 -8.32 1.55
N VAL A 46 9.43 -7.54 2.59
CA VAL A 46 9.89 -7.78 3.97
C VAL A 46 8.72 -7.95 4.92
N SER A 47 8.93 -8.63 6.04
CA SER A 47 7.91 -8.71 7.09
C SER A 47 7.65 -7.32 7.70
N VAL A 48 6.42 -7.06 8.15
CA VAL A 48 6.06 -5.80 8.83
C VAL A 48 6.96 -5.56 10.06
N ALA A 49 7.27 -6.61 10.83
CA ALA A 49 8.17 -6.51 11.98
C ALA A 49 9.62 -6.12 11.61
N SER A 50 10.06 -6.41 10.38
CA SER A 50 11.37 -6.00 9.88
C SER A 50 11.43 -4.52 9.50
N LEU A 51 10.30 -3.88 9.20
CA LEU A 51 10.27 -2.49 8.74
C LEU A 51 10.90 -1.54 9.76
N ASP A 52 10.53 -1.65 11.04
CA ASP A 52 11.08 -0.79 12.08
C ASP A 52 12.61 -0.89 12.18
N ARG A 53 13.15 -2.10 12.01
CA ARG A 53 14.61 -2.31 12.02
C ARG A 53 15.27 -1.61 10.85
N LEU A 54 14.69 -1.69 9.65
CA LEU A 54 15.20 -1.01 8.45
C LEU A 54 15.18 0.50 8.60
N VAL A 55 14.11 1.03 9.17
CA VAL A 55 13.84 2.46 9.26
C VAL A 55 14.71 3.11 10.33
N TYR A 56 14.75 2.52 11.52
CA TYR A 56 15.49 3.09 12.65
C TYR A 56 16.96 2.66 12.70
N HIS A 57 17.47 1.96 11.68
CA HIS A 57 18.90 1.65 11.61
C HIS A 57 19.72 2.95 11.46
N PRO A 58 20.71 3.20 12.35
CA PRO A 58 21.40 4.49 12.42
C PRO A 58 22.46 4.70 11.33
N ALA A 59 22.86 3.67 10.57
CA ALA A 59 24.11 3.70 9.82
C ALA A 59 24.01 4.05 8.33
N GLU A 60 22.90 3.80 7.64
CA GLU A 60 22.90 3.82 6.17
C GLU A 60 22.02 4.91 5.54
N GLN A 61 22.48 5.42 4.39
CA GLN A 61 21.78 6.44 3.60
C GLN A 61 20.36 5.99 3.23
N TRP A 62 20.19 4.74 2.79
CA TRP A 62 18.89 4.22 2.40
C TRP A 62 17.89 4.16 3.57
N SER A 63 18.34 3.82 4.78
CA SER A 63 17.51 3.88 5.99
C SER A 63 17.07 5.31 6.33
N GLN A 64 17.90 6.31 6.05
CA GLN A 64 17.53 7.73 6.18
C GLN A 64 16.53 8.16 5.11
N GLU A 65 16.69 7.69 3.87
CA GLU A 65 15.74 7.92 2.78
C GLU A 65 14.37 7.30 3.10
N LEU A 66 14.35 6.06 3.61
CA LEU A 66 13.12 5.46 4.13
C LEU A 66 12.50 6.31 5.22
N ARG A 67 13.25 6.74 6.24
CA ARG A 67 12.71 7.62 7.30
C ARG A 67 12.04 8.88 6.76
N ARG A 68 12.61 9.49 5.72
CA ARG A 68 12.01 10.68 5.06
C ARG A 68 10.73 10.38 4.30
N CYS A 69 10.44 9.11 4.01
CA CYS A 69 9.18 8.68 3.40
C CYS A 69 8.03 8.59 4.42
N VAL A 70 8.32 8.63 5.73
CA VAL A 70 7.26 8.63 6.76
C VAL A 70 6.51 9.96 6.74
N TYR A 71 5.19 9.89 6.77
CA TYR A 71 4.34 11.07 6.87
C TYR A 71 4.29 11.58 8.32
N GLU A 72 4.87 12.77 8.54
CA GLU A 72 4.89 13.45 9.85
C GLU A 72 4.05 14.75 9.86
N GLY A 73 3.09 14.87 8.93
CA GLY A 73 2.28 16.07 8.78
C GLY A 73 1.20 16.25 9.86
N PRO A 74 0.36 17.32 9.76
CA PRO A 74 -0.59 17.72 10.80
C PRO A 74 -1.65 16.68 11.22
N ALA A 75 -1.87 15.65 10.41
CA ALA A 75 -2.82 14.56 10.68
C ALA A 75 -2.14 13.23 11.02
N ALA A 76 -0.81 13.21 11.19
CA ALA A 76 -0.06 11.97 11.40
C ALA A 76 -0.49 11.23 12.68
N ALA A 77 -0.96 11.96 13.71
CA ALA A 77 -1.43 11.36 14.96
C ALA A 77 -2.86 10.78 14.90
N LEU A 78 -3.60 10.99 13.81
CA LEU A 78 -5.00 10.53 13.68
C LEU A 78 -5.11 9.11 13.10
N PHE A 79 -4.03 8.59 12.56
CA PHE A 79 -3.97 7.28 11.93
C PHE A 79 -2.70 6.56 12.41
N GLU A 80 -2.63 5.26 12.12
CA GLU A 80 -1.37 4.54 12.17
C GLU A 80 -0.34 5.15 11.22
N ARG A 81 0.93 4.76 11.38
CA ARG A 81 2.04 5.27 10.56
C ARG A 81 1.73 5.15 9.07
N ARG A 82 1.88 6.28 8.37
CA ARG A 82 1.66 6.37 6.92
C ARG A 82 2.95 6.73 6.19
N TRP A 83 3.05 6.28 4.95
CA TRP A 83 4.23 6.47 4.10
C TRP A 83 3.86 7.11 2.78
N TRP A 84 4.68 8.03 2.28
CA TRP A 84 4.50 8.57 0.93
C TRP A 84 4.75 7.49 -0.12
N THR A 85 3.72 7.20 -0.92
CA THR A 85 3.78 6.18 -1.97
C THR A 85 4.93 6.40 -2.94
N ALA A 86 5.16 7.66 -3.34
CA ALA A 86 6.25 8.03 -4.25
C ALA A 86 7.63 7.75 -3.64
N GLY A 87 7.81 8.07 -2.34
CA GLY A 87 9.06 7.82 -1.63
C GLY A 87 9.37 6.33 -1.52
N ILE A 88 8.37 5.49 -1.22
CA ILE A 88 8.53 4.03 -1.21
C ILE A 88 8.80 3.48 -2.61
N GLY A 89 8.15 4.05 -3.64
CA GLY A 89 8.41 3.72 -5.03
C GLY A 89 9.87 3.95 -5.44
N ASP A 90 10.45 5.07 -5.03
CA ASP A 90 11.86 5.41 -5.25
C ASP A 90 12.80 4.52 -4.42
N ALA A 91 12.54 4.37 -3.12
CA ALA A 91 13.35 3.53 -2.23
C ALA A 91 13.40 2.05 -2.69
N SER A 92 12.30 1.53 -3.25
CA SER A 92 12.25 0.17 -3.80
C SER A 92 12.96 0.01 -5.15
N LEU A 93 13.29 1.10 -5.86
CA LEU A 93 13.95 1.05 -7.16
C LEU A 93 15.33 0.39 -7.06
N GLY A 94 16.12 0.74 -6.05
CA GLY A 94 17.45 0.14 -5.82
C GLY A 94 17.40 -1.38 -5.63
N ILE A 95 16.39 -1.87 -4.90
CA ILE A 95 16.15 -3.31 -4.70
C ILE A 95 15.77 -3.96 -6.03
N ARG A 96 14.82 -3.36 -6.78
CA ARG A 96 14.36 -3.91 -8.07
C ARG A 96 15.47 -3.98 -9.11
N LEU A 97 16.33 -2.97 -9.18
CA LEU A 97 17.48 -2.94 -10.09
C LEU A 97 18.49 -4.03 -9.74
N ALA A 98 18.79 -4.21 -8.45
CA ALA A 98 19.66 -5.26 -7.96
C ALA A 98 19.13 -6.67 -8.29
N VAL A 99 17.83 -6.90 -8.08
CA VAL A 99 17.18 -8.18 -8.43
C VAL A 99 17.25 -8.46 -9.92
N ARG A 100 17.04 -7.44 -10.77
CA ARG A 100 17.20 -7.56 -12.23
C ARG A 100 18.65 -7.87 -12.64
N ALA A 101 19.62 -7.42 -11.86
CA ALA A 101 21.04 -7.73 -12.05
C ALA A 101 21.45 -9.11 -11.50
N GLY A 102 20.52 -9.88 -10.93
CA GLY A 102 20.77 -11.23 -10.41
C GLY A 102 21.09 -11.30 -8.91
N GLU A 103 21.04 -10.18 -8.18
CA GLU A 103 21.16 -10.17 -6.71
C GLU A 103 19.84 -10.66 -6.08
N THR A 104 19.89 -11.29 -4.90
CA THR A 104 18.66 -11.58 -4.16
C THR A 104 18.13 -10.30 -3.51
N ALA A 105 16.81 -10.17 -3.33
CA ALA A 105 16.22 -9.00 -2.66
C ALA A 105 16.79 -8.82 -1.24
N GLN A 106 17.02 -9.91 -0.52
CA GLN A 106 17.60 -9.88 0.82
C GLN A 106 19.04 -9.32 0.81
N SER A 107 19.90 -9.76 -0.12
CA SER A 107 21.25 -9.24 -0.25
C SER A 107 21.24 -7.76 -0.64
N ALA A 108 20.35 -7.36 -1.55
CA ALA A 108 20.19 -5.97 -1.95
C ALA A 108 19.78 -5.09 -0.77
N ILE A 109 18.79 -5.53 0.03
CA ILE A 109 18.35 -4.81 1.24
C ILE A 109 19.48 -4.73 2.26
N LYS A 110 20.20 -5.83 2.52
CA LYS A 110 21.35 -5.82 3.43
C LYS A 110 22.42 -4.82 2.96
N ARG A 111 22.74 -4.80 1.67
CA ARG A 111 23.72 -3.88 1.08
C ARG A 111 23.27 -2.41 1.16
N LEU A 112 21.97 -2.14 0.96
CA LEU A 112 21.42 -0.79 1.00
C LEU A 112 21.23 -0.25 2.42
N SER A 113 20.76 -1.09 3.34
CA SER A 113 20.36 -0.71 4.70
C SER A 113 21.40 -1.01 5.78
N GLY A 114 22.38 -1.88 5.48
CA GLY A 114 23.36 -2.36 6.44
C GLY A 114 22.77 -3.29 7.50
N VAL A 115 21.46 -3.57 7.43
CA VAL A 115 20.75 -4.39 8.41
C VAL A 115 20.89 -5.86 8.03
N ASP A 116 21.43 -6.63 8.96
CA ASP A 116 21.44 -8.08 8.91
C ASP A 116 20.12 -8.70 9.38
N ASN A 117 19.83 -9.92 8.91
CA ASN A 117 18.69 -10.73 9.35
C ASN A 117 17.32 -10.06 9.18
N VAL A 118 17.14 -9.33 8.08
CA VAL A 118 15.82 -8.85 7.64
C VAL A 118 14.98 -10.07 7.27
N ALA A 119 13.87 -10.28 7.97
CA ALA A 119 12.91 -11.32 7.62
C ALA A 119 12.17 -10.90 6.34
N MET A 120 12.33 -11.73 5.31
CA MET A 120 11.68 -11.59 4.01
C MET A 120 10.29 -12.24 4.04
N LEU A 121 9.39 -11.76 3.19
CA LEU A 121 8.12 -12.45 2.95
C LEU A 121 8.36 -13.77 2.21
N ALA A 122 7.60 -14.81 2.54
CA ALA A 122 7.71 -16.12 1.92
C ALA A 122 6.90 -16.21 0.62
N GLU A 123 5.89 -15.34 0.52
CA GLU A 123 4.94 -15.26 -0.56
C GLU A 123 5.60 -14.76 -1.83
N LYS A 124 5.32 -15.44 -2.94
CA LYS A 124 5.63 -14.93 -4.27
C LYS A 124 4.62 -13.84 -4.64
N ASP A 125 5.12 -12.72 -5.15
CA ASP A 125 4.32 -11.55 -5.52
C ASP A 125 3.39 -11.09 -4.38
N PRO A 126 3.95 -10.67 -3.23
CA PRO A 126 3.17 -10.30 -2.05
C PRO A 126 2.31 -9.06 -2.30
N VAL A 127 1.06 -9.11 -1.86
CA VAL A 127 0.09 -8.01 -1.90
C VAL A 127 -0.46 -7.76 -0.50
N ALA A 128 -0.68 -6.49 -0.17
CA ALA A 128 -1.44 -6.15 1.03
C ALA A 128 -2.91 -6.47 0.79
N VAL A 129 -3.54 -7.17 1.74
CA VAL A 129 -4.92 -7.60 1.62
C VAL A 129 -5.81 -6.89 2.61
N VAL A 130 -7.09 -6.77 2.24
CA VAL A 130 -8.13 -6.22 3.10
C VAL A 130 -9.12 -7.30 3.55
N ASP A 131 -9.75 -7.07 4.68
CA ASP A 131 -10.85 -7.89 5.20
C ASP A 131 -12.21 -7.49 4.61
N ARG A 132 -13.27 -8.05 5.18
CA ARG A 132 -14.64 -7.83 4.75
C ARG A 132 -15.15 -6.40 4.98
N ASP A 133 -14.50 -5.67 5.87
CA ASP A 133 -14.80 -4.26 6.17
C ASP A 133 -13.87 -3.31 5.36
N LEU A 134 -13.11 -3.86 4.41
CA LEU A 134 -12.11 -3.18 3.60
C LEU A 134 -10.97 -2.54 4.44
N LEU A 135 -10.70 -3.12 5.61
CA LEU A 135 -9.59 -2.73 6.47
C LEU A 135 -8.37 -3.62 6.23
N ASP A 136 -7.18 -3.09 6.54
CA ASP A 136 -5.92 -3.82 6.38
C ASP A 136 -5.91 -5.14 7.16
N ALA A 137 -5.68 -6.26 6.47
CA ALA A 137 -5.78 -7.62 6.98
C ALA A 137 -4.51 -8.44 6.72
N GLY A 138 -3.38 -7.74 6.60
CA GLY A 138 -2.05 -8.33 6.46
C GLY A 138 -1.63 -8.53 4.99
N ILE A 139 -0.75 -9.51 4.77
CA ILE A 139 -0.12 -9.78 3.48
C ILE A 139 -0.46 -11.18 3.03
N ALA A 140 -0.63 -11.38 1.73
CA ALA A 140 -0.75 -12.69 1.11
C ALA A 140 -0.11 -12.67 -0.29
N GLY A 141 0.10 -13.84 -0.89
CA GLY A 141 0.54 -13.92 -2.28
C GLY A 141 -0.60 -13.61 -3.24
N ALA A 142 -0.33 -12.87 -4.31
CA ALA A 142 -1.33 -12.49 -5.31
C ALA A 142 -2.12 -13.69 -5.87
N ALA A 143 -1.46 -14.85 -6.02
CA ALA A 143 -2.09 -16.08 -6.51
C ALA A 143 -3.20 -16.66 -5.60
N SER A 144 -3.27 -16.22 -4.34
CA SER A 144 -4.30 -16.62 -3.36
C SER A 144 -5.35 -15.55 -3.10
N CYS A 145 -5.30 -14.47 -3.89
CA CYS A 145 -6.12 -13.28 -3.74
C CYS A 145 -6.88 -12.97 -5.03
N VAL A 146 -7.87 -12.10 -4.89
CA VAL A 146 -8.56 -11.43 -6.00
C VAL A 146 -8.48 -9.93 -5.80
N GLN A 147 -8.43 -9.19 -6.89
CA GLN A 147 -8.51 -7.74 -6.86
C GLN A 147 -9.98 -7.30 -6.77
N LEU A 148 -10.25 -6.28 -5.96
CA LEU A 148 -11.58 -5.70 -5.78
C LEU A 148 -11.68 -4.34 -6.45
N ARG A 149 -12.90 -4.00 -6.87
CA ARG A 149 -13.33 -2.68 -7.36
C ARG A 149 -14.53 -2.18 -6.55
N PRO A 150 -14.35 -1.83 -5.26
CA PRO A 150 -15.45 -1.35 -4.43
C PRO A 150 -16.06 -0.08 -5.03
N ARG A 151 -17.39 0.05 -4.94
CA ARG A 151 -18.07 1.27 -5.38
C ARG A 151 -17.65 2.46 -4.51
N GLY A 152 -17.17 3.53 -5.14
CA GLY A 152 -16.70 4.72 -4.43
C GLY A 152 -15.25 4.64 -3.96
N TRP A 153 -14.52 3.57 -4.32
CA TRP A 153 -13.07 3.55 -4.14
C TRP A 153 -12.43 4.68 -4.95
N PRO A 154 -11.50 5.47 -4.37
CA PRO A 154 -10.94 6.60 -5.09
C PRO A 154 -10.13 6.13 -6.31
N PRO A 155 -10.29 6.76 -7.49
CA PRO A 155 -9.64 6.32 -8.73
C PRO A 155 -8.11 6.45 -8.70
N GLN A 156 -7.58 7.28 -7.82
CA GLN A 156 -6.13 7.46 -7.61
C GLN A 156 -5.51 6.43 -6.66
N SER A 157 -6.32 5.60 -6.01
CA SER A 157 -5.86 4.59 -5.05
C SER A 157 -5.65 3.25 -5.75
N GLU A 158 -4.71 2.46 -5.23
CA GLU A 158 -4.55 1.08 -5.65
C GLU A 158 -5.81 0.29 -5.30
N GLU A 159 -6.27 -0.50 -6.26
CA GLU A 159 -7.39 -1.40 -6.06
C GLU A 159 -7.02 -2.44 -4.99
N PRO A 160 -7.86 -2.63 -3.96
CA PRO A 160 -7.50 -3.47 -2.82
C PRO A 160 -7.58 -4.94 -3.19
N TRP A 161 -6.72 -5.74 -2.57
CA TRP A 161 -6.72 -7.20 -2.72
C TRP A 161 -7.46 -7.84 -1.57
N MET A 162 -8.16 -8.94 -1.82
CA MET A 162 -8.81 -9.75 -0.79
C MET A 162 -8.49 -11.22 -1.03
N ARG A 163 -8.37 -12.00 0.06
CA ARG A 163 -8.14 -13.44 -0.07
C ARG A 163 -9.35 -14.10 -0.77
N ILE A 164 -9.10 -15.06 -1.64
CA ILE A 164 -10.17 -15.79 -2.37
C ILE A 164 -11.19 -16.38 -1.39
N ALA A 165 -10.74 -16.97 -0.28
CA ALA A 165 -11.60 -17.55 0.74
C ALA A 165 -12.56 -16.53 1.37
N ASP A 166 -12.08 -15.30 1.61
CA ASP A 166 -12.89 -14.23 2.19
C ASP A 166 -13.90 -13.69 1.18
N ALA A 167 -13.47 -13.47 -0.07
CA ALA A 167 -14.35 -13.02 -1.15
C ALA A 167 -15.44 -14.05 -1.49
N ALA A 168 -15.11 -15.34 -1.51
CA ALA A 168 -16.05 -16.42 -1.78
C ALA A 168 -17.09 -16.62 -0.65
N SER A 169 -16.76 -16.21 0.57
CA SER A 169 -17.63 -16.40 1.74
C SER A 169 -18.86 -15.50 1.77
N ALA A 170 -18.88 -14.39 1.02
CA ALA A 170 -20.01 -13.47 0.99
C ALA A 170 -20.44 -13.14 -0.46
N PRO A 171 -21.69 -13.42 -0.85
CA PRO A 171 -22.14 -13.27 -2.25
C PRO A 171 -21.96 -11.88 -2.85
N TRP A 172 -22.01 -10.82 -2.04
CA TRP A 172 -21.92 -9.45 -2.50
C TRP A 172 -20.51 -9.05 -2.95
N PHE A 173 -19.45 -9.70 -2.44
CA PHE A 173 -18.07 -9.47 -2.92
C PHE A 173 -17.91 -9.86 -4.38
N ARG A 174 -18.64 -10.87 -4.86
CA ARG A 174 -18.59 -11.31 -6.26
C ARG A 174 -18.87 -10.17 -7.25
N HIS A 175 -19.71 -9.22 -6.87
CA HIS A 175 -20.02 -8.04 -7.69
C HIS A 175 -18.95 -6.95 -7.64
N MET A 176 -18.03 -7.03 -6.68
CA MET A 176 -16.90 -6.11 -6.54
C MET A 176 -15.60 -6.72 -7.04
N VAL A 177 -15.47 -8.04 -7.16
CA VAL A 177 -14.28 -8.68 -7.72
C VAL A 177 -14.07 -8.23 -9.17
N ASP A 178 -12.82 -7.91 -9.52
CA ASP A 178 -12.41 -7.58 -10.87
C ASP A 178 -12.93 -8.64 -11.85
N PRO A 179 -13.55 -8.27 -12.97
CA PRO A 179 -13.99 -9.22 -13.99
C PRO A 179 -12.94 -10.27 -14.40
N SER A 180 -11.63 -9.94 -14.39
CA SER A 180 -10.56 -10.89 -14.69
C SER A 180 -10.44 -12.03 -13.67
N ASP A 181 -10.81 -11.75 -12.42
CA ASP A 181 -10.57 -12.62 -11.28
C ASP A 181 -11.81 -13.41 -10.85
N GLN A 182 -12.99 -13.11 -11.43
CA GLN A 182 -14.24 -13.77 -11.04
C GLN A 182 -14.21 -15.29 -11.17
N THR A 183 -13.49 -15.81 -12.16
CA THR A 183 -13.36 -17.26 -12.38
C THR A 183 -12.62 -17.97 -11.24
N LEU A 184 -11.79 -17.25 -10.49
CA LEU A 184 -11.05 -17.78 -9.34
C LEU A 184 -11.96 -18.09 -8.14
N LEU A 185 -13.12 -17.42 -8.05
CA LEU A 185 -14.09 -17.68 -6.98
C LEU A 185 -14.85 -19.00 -7.16
N ASP A 186 -14.93 -19.50 -8.39
CA ASP A 186 -15.64 -20.74 -8.72
C ASP A 186 -14.71 -21.97 -8.68
N ALA A 187 -13.40 -21.75 -8.56
CA ALA A 187 -12.45 -22.84 -8.44
C ALA A 187 -12.59 -23.54 -7.09
N PRO A 188 -12.51 -24.88 -7.04
CA PRO A 188 -12.50 -25.60 -5.77
C PRO A 188 -11.31 -25.13 -4.93
N ILE A 189 -11.58 -24.72 -3.69
CA ILE A 189 -10.56 -24.31 -2.72
C ILE A 189 -9.62 -25.51 -2.52
N ARG A 190 -8.36 -25.36 -2.94
CA ARG A 190 -7.32 -26.37 -2.79
C ARG A 190 -6.69 -26.34 -1.42
#